data_AF-A0A849V5Q8-F1
#
_entry.id   AF-A0A849V5Q8-F1
#
_cell.length_a   1.000
_cell.length_b   1.000
_cell.length_c   1.000
_cell.angle_alpha   90.00
_cell.angle_beta   90.00
_cell.angle_gamma   90.00
#
_symmetry.space_group_name_H-M   'P 1'
#
loop_
_entity.id
_entity.type
_entity.pdbx_description
1 polymer ?
#
loop_
_entity_poly.entity_id
_entity_poly.type
_entity_poly.pdbx_seq_one_letter_code
_entity_poly.pdbx_strand_id
1 'polypeptide(L)'
;MELQKKKTLKLFLSFLVVANTLIFLVMAYFHLLSTDPKSAVFIDFWGRFTVYSLWFIGFALYVKYISKTPVLRLLVLLVIAINIPLFLLLAYYDKISNTPDMIVFVDFWGRITVYSLWFMCYEAYRKYLGRE
;
A
#
# COMPACT_ATOMS: atom_id res chain seq x y z
N MET A 1 31.70 -10.68 5.18
CA MET A 1 31.69 -9.27 4.70
C MET A 1 30.54 -8.96 3.74
N GLU A 2 30.22 -9.82 2.75
CA GLU A 2 29.05 -9.60 1.87
C GLU A 2 27.69 -9.55 2.59
N LEU A 3 27.48 -10.43 3.58
CA LEU A 3 26.18 -10.55 4.25
C LEU A 3 25.79 -9.26 5.01
N GLN A 4 26.79 -8.57 5.57
CA GLN A 4 26.60 -7.32 6.30
C GLN A 4 26.28 -6.17 5.35
N LYS A 5 26.99 -6.09 4.20
CA LYS A 5 26.66 -5.13 3.12
C LYS A 5 25.22 -5.34 2.60
N LYS A 6 24.79 -6.60 2.41
CA LYS A 6 23.42 -6.95 2.01
C LYS A 6 22.38 -6.52 3.04
N LYS A 7 22.65 -6.68 4.34
CA LYS A 7 21.75 -6.22 5.42
C LYS A 7 21.66 -4.69 5.46
N THR A 8 22.79 -3.99 5.40
CA THR A 8 22.82 -2.52 5.40
C THR A 8 22.08 -1.94 4.21
N LEU A 9 22.29 -2.50 3.00
CA LEU A 9 21.58 -2.06 1.80
C LEU A 9 20.06 -2.25 1.94
N LYS A 10 19.60 -3.40 2.46
CA LYS A 10 18.17 -3.63 2.70
C LYS A 10 17.56 -2.61 3.67
N LEU A 11 18.29 -2.30 4.73
CA LEU A 11 17.84 -1.36 5.76
C LEU A 11 17.78 0.07 5.20
N PHE A 12 18.78 0.47 4.42
CA PHE A 12 18.80 1.74 3.71
C PHE A 12 17.66 1.87 2.70
N LEU A 13 17.44 0.86 1.85
CA LEU A 13 16.34 0.86 0.88
C LEU A 13 14.96 0.91 1.57
N SER A 14 14.79 0.17 2.67
CA SER A 14 13.54 0.19 3.45
C SER A 14 13.32 1.58 4.07
N PHE A 15 14.37 2.19 4.62
CA PHE A 15 14.31 3.54 5.16
C PHE A 15 13.94 4.55 4.07
N LEU A 16 14.53 4.46 2.87
CA LEU A 16 14.18 5.34 1.75
C LEU A 16 12.71 5.24 1.37
N VAL A 17 12.16 4.01 1.29
CA VAL A 17 10.74 3.81 0.98
C VAL A 17 9.84 4.42 2.06
N VAL A 18 10.13 4.14 3.33
CA VAL A 18 9.32 4.63 4.46
C VAL A 18 9.41 6.16 4.54
N ALA A 19 10.60 6.73 4.46
CA ALA A 19 10.80 8.18 4.48
C ALA A 19 10.08 8.86 3.30
N ASN A 20 10.23 8.32 2.08
CA ASN A 20 9.53 8.82 0.90
C ASN A 20 8.00 8.78 1.07
N THR A 21 7.48 7.68 1.63
CA THR A 21 6.06 7.52 1.93
C THR A 21 5.57 8.58 2.91
N LEU A 22 6.30 8.74 4.03
CA LEU A 22 5.93 9.69 5.07
C LEU A 22 5.96 11.12 4.54
N ILE A 23 6.99 11.49 3.78
CA ILE A 23 7.08 12.81 3.14
C ILE A 23 5.88 13.04 2.21
N PHE A 24 5.56 12.08 1.34
CA PHE A 24 4.42 12.19 0.43
C PHE A 24 3.10 12.37 1.19
N LEU A 25 2.85 11.56 2.21
CA LEU A 25 1.62 11.64 3.02
C LEU A 25 1.53 12.93 3.83
N VAL A 26 2.64 13.40 4.40
CA VAL A 26 2.69 14.68 5.13
C VAL A 26 2.42 15.85 4.17
N MET A 27 3.05 15.86 3.00
CA MET A 27 2.81 16.89 1.99
C MET A 27 1.37 16.88 1.49
N ALA A 28 0.79 15.70 1.28
CA ALA A 28 -0.61 15.56 0.94
C ALA A 28 -1.52 16.10 2.06
N TYR A 29 -1.23 15.75 3.32
CA TYR A 29 -2.05 16.09 4.49
C TYR A 29 -2.11 17.60 4.74
N PHE A 30 -0.97 18.28 4.56
CA PHE A 30 -0.88 19.74 4.69
C PHE A 30 -1.19 20.49 3.39
N HIS A 31 -1.71 19.80 2.37
CA HIS A 31 -2.08 20.38 1.08
C HIS A 31 -0.92 21.14 0.39
N LEU A 32 0.31 20.65 0.57
CA LEU A 32 1.54 21.24 0.02
C LEU A 32 1.84 20.71 -1.40
N LEU A 33 1.04 19.78 -1.93
CA LEU A 33 1.16 19.26 -3.28
C LEU A 33 0.51 20.25 -4.27
N SER A 34 1.22 20.55 -5.35
CA SER A 34 0.70 21.48 -6.37
C SER A 34 -0.56 20.93 -7.05
N THR A 35 -1.53 21.80 -7.28
CA THR A 35 -2.79 21.47 -7.98
C THR A 35 -2.72 21.74 -9.48
N ASP A 36 -1.58 22.19 -10.01
CA ASP A 36 -1.45 22.47 -11.43
C ASP A 36 -1.47 21.17 -12.27
N PRO A 37 -2.07 21.17 -13.48
CA PRO A 37 -2.24 19.97 -14.28
C PRO A 37 -0.93 19.26 -14.67
N LYS A 38 0.21 19.98 -14.75
CA LYS A 38 1.50 19.37 -15.12
C LYS A 38 2.08 18.62 -13.92
N SER A 39 2.02 19.21 -12.74
CA SER A 39 2.47 18.56 -11.50
C SER A 39 1.58 17.39 -11.09
N ALA A 40 0.30 17.41 -11.46
CA ALA A 40 -0.63 16.30 -11.18
C ALA A 40 -0.11 14.94 -11.70
N VAL A 41 0.53 14.91 -12.86
CA VAL A 41 1.12 13.68 -13.42
C VAL A 41 2.29 13.18 -12.59
N PHE A 42 3.13 14.09 -12.10
CA PHE A 42 4.26 13.74 -11.22
C PHE A 42 3.78 13.26 -9.85
N ILE A 43 2.77 13.93 -9.28
CA ILE A 43 2.16 13.57 -8.01
C ILE A 43 1.50 12.19 -8.11
N ASP A 44 0.79 11.92 -9.21
CA ASP A 44 0.21 10.60 -9.48
C ASP A 44 1.31 9.53 -9.54
N PHE A 45 2.37 9.76 -10.32
CA PHE A 45 3.49 8.83 -10.43
C PHE A 45 4.17 8.58 -9.06
N TRP A 46 4.40 9.64 -8.28
CA TRP A 46 4.99 9.55 -6.95
C TRP A 46 4.08 8.79 -5.98
N GLY A 47 2.77 9.01 -6.04
CA GLY A 47 1.77 8.26 -5.28
C GLY A 47 1.79 6.77 -5.64
N ARG A 48 1.81 6.42 -6.94
CA ARG A 48 1.95 5.03 -7.40
C ARG A 48 3.20 4.37 -6.85
N PHE A 49 4.35 5.04 -7.01
CA PHE A 49 5.63 4.54 -6.53
C PHE A 49 5.59 4.25 -5.03
N THR A 50 4.97 5.14 -4.26
CA THR A 50 4.78 4.98 -2.81
C THR A 50 3.92 3.78 -2.48
N VAL A 51 2.74 3.65 -3.11
CA VAL A 51 1.83 2.53 -2.87
C VAL A 51 2.48 1.20 -3.25
N TYR A 52 3.13 1.12 -4.41
CA TYR A 52 3.80 -0.11 -4.84
C TYR A 52 4.91 -0.51 -3.89
N SER A 53 5.72 0.45 -3.46
CA SER A 53 6.83 0.19 -2.54
C SER A 53 6.33 -0.31 -1.19
N LEU A 54 5.28 0.31 -0.64
CA LEU A 54 4.62 -0.15 0.57
C LEU A 54 4.03 -1.55 0.41
N TRP A 55 3.38 -1.82 -0.72
CA TRP A 55 2.81 -3.13 -0.98
C TRP A 55 3.88 -4.22 -1.04
N PHE A 56 5.00 -3.99 -1.73
CA PHE A 56 6.11 -4.94 -1.77
C PHE A 56 6.70 -5.21 -0.38
N ILE A 57 6.87 -4.17 0.43
CA ILE A 57 7.34 -4.32 1.82
C ILE A 57 6.32 -5.09 2.65
N GLY A 58 5.04 -4.72 2.58
CA GLY A 58 3.94 -5.38 3.27
C GLY A 58 3.84 -6.86 2.92
N PHE A 59 3.96 -7.18 1.63
CA PHE A 59 4.00 -8.55 1.14
C PHE A 59 5.20 -9.33 1.66
N ALA A 60 6.40 -8.75 1.61
CA ALA A 60 7.61 -9.38 2.13
C ALA A 60 7.52 -9.64 3.64
N LEU A 61 6.96 -8.71 4.40
CA LEU A 61 6.69 -8.87 5.84
C LEU A 61 5.65 -9.96 6.08
N TYR A 62 4.57 -9.98 5.30
CA TYR A 62 3.55 -11.01 5.38
C TYR A 62 4.17 -12.40 5.15
N VAL A 63 4.92 -12.59 4.06
CA VAL A 63 5.55 -13.87 3.73
C VAL A 63 6.50 -14.31 4.85
N LYS A 64 7.30 -13.39 5.39
CA LYS A 64 8.31 -13.72 6.40
C LYS A 64 7.73 -14.02 7.78
N TYR A 65 6.72 -13.28 8.23
CA TYR A 65 6.26 -13.29 9.61
C TYR A 65 4.83 -13.79 9.81
N ILE A 66 3.96 -13.65 8.81
CA ILE A 66 2.51 -13.89 8.95
C ILE A 66 2.08 -15.17 8.24
N SER A 67 2.63 -15.47 7.06
CA SER A 67 2.14 -16.54 6.16
C SER A 67 2.06 -17.93 6.80
N LYS A 68 2.98 -18.22 7.74
CA LYS A 68 3.05 -19.51 8.45
C LYS A 68 2.06 -19.64 9.61
N THR A 69 1.48 -18.52 10.05
CA THR A 69 0.61 -18.46 11.22
C THR A 69 -0.84 -18.34 10.77
N PRO A 70 -1.67 -19.40 10.85
CA PRO A 70 -3.01 -19.41 10.27
C PRO A 70 -3.92 -18.33 10.86
N VAL A 71 -3.78 -18.03 12.16
CA VAL A 71 -4.54 -16.99 12.86
C VAL A 71 -4.21 -15.59 12.33
N LEU A 72 -2.91 -15.24 12.23
CA LEU A 72 -2.50 -13.94 11.71
C LEU A 72 -2.88 -13.76 10.25
N ARG A 73 -2.77 -14.83 9.44
CA ARG A 73 -3.25 -14.82 8.06
C ARG A 73 -4.74 -14.52 7.98
N LEU A 74 -5.56 -15.20 8.80
CA LEU A 74 -7.00 -14.96 8.83
C LEU A 74 -7.31 -13.50 9.23
N LEU A 75 -6.61 -12.95 10.23
CA LEU A 75 -6.77 -11.55 10.63
C LEU A 75 -6.44 -10.58 9.48
N VAL A 76 -5.33 -10.79 8.77
CA VAL A 76 -4.98 -9.96 7.60
C VAL A 76 -6.05 -10.07 6.52
N LEU A 77 -6.51 -11.29 6.19
CA LEU A 77 -7.57 -11.50 5.21
C LEU A 77 -8.87 -10.82 5.62
N LEU A 78 -9.26 -10.90 6.90
CA LEU A 78 -10.46 -10.22 7.41
C LEU A 78 -10.34 -8.70 7.30
N VAL A 79 -9.20 -8.13 7.68
CA VAL A 79 -8.96 -6.68 7.55
C VAL A 79 -9.10 -6.26 6.09
N ILE A 80 -8.50 -6.98 5.15
CA ILE A 80 -8.59 -6.65 3.72
C ILE A 80 -10.03 -6.82 3.21
N ALA A 81 -10.69 -7.93 3.57
CA ALA A 81 -12.06 -8.25 3.17
C ALA A 81 -13.09 -7.26 3.71
N ILE A 82 -12.81 -6.59 4.84
CA ILE A 82 -13.64 -5.52 5.40
C ILE A 82 -13.29 -4.16 4.77
N ASN A 83 -11.99 -3.89 4.54
CA ASN A 83 -11.53 -2.61 4.02
C ASN A 83 -12.08 -2.34 2.61
N ILE A 84 -12.11 -3.36 1.73
CA ILE A 84 -12.60 -3.20 0.35
C ILE A 84 -14.08 -2.78 0.32
N PRO A 85 -15.04 -3.51 0.91
CA PRO A 85 -16.43 -3.10 0.95
C PRO A 85 -16.63 -1.78 1.69
N LEU A 86 -15.89 -1.54 2.78
CA LEU A 86 -15.99 -0.29 3.53
C LEU A 86 -15.61 0.91 2.64
N PHE A 87 -14.49 0.84 1.94
CA PHE A 87 -14.07 1.90 1.03
C PHE A 87 -15.08 2.11 -0.10
N LEU A 88 -15.59 1.03 -0.71
CA LEU A 88 -16.60 1.11 -1.76
C LEU A 88 -17.93 1.68 -1.25
N LEU A 89 -18.36 1.33 -0.04
CA LEU A 89 -19.56 1.89 0.59
C LEU A 89 -19.39 3.39 0.90
N LEU A 90 -18.24 3.77 1.45
CA LEU A 90 -17.93 5.18 1.69
C LEU A 90 -17.93 5.98 0.39
N ALA A 91 -17.40 5.41 -0.70
CA ALA A 91 -17.46 6.00 -2.03
C ALA A 91 -18.91 6.12 -2.53
N TYR A 92 -19.71 5.05 -2.39
CA TYR A 92 -21.10 4.98 -2.84
C TYR A 92 -22.01 6.00 -2.13
N TYR A 93 -21.79 6.24 -0.84
CA TYR A 93 -22.56 7.21 -0.05
C TYR A 93 -22.00 8.64 -0.08
N ASP A 94 -21.11 8.95 -1.03
CA ASP A 94 -20.43 10.25 -1.14
C ASP A 94 -19.78 10.71 0.17
N LYS A 95 -19.33 9.75 1.00
CA LYS A 95 -18.60 10.01 2.25
C LYS A 95 -17.10 10.19 2.03
N ILE A 96 -16.65 9.98 0.80
CA ILE A 96 -15.28 10.24 0.36
C ILE A 96 -15.25 11.62 -0.30
N SER A 97 -14.43 12.52 0.23
CA SER A 97 -14.25 13.85 -0.35
C SER A 97 -13.53 13.75 -1.69
N ASN A 98 -14.15 14.26 -2.75
CA ASN A 98 -13.56 14.37 -4.09
C ASN A 98 -12.98 15.77 -4.36
N THR A 99 -12.74 16.55 -3.30
CA THR A 99 -12.10 17.85 -3.43
C THR A 99 -10.65 17.68 -3.95
N PRO A 100 -10.12 18.63 -4.73
CA PRO A 100 -8.78 18.51 -5.34
C PRO A 100 -7.66 18.21 -4.33
N ASP A 101 -7.83 18.65 -3.10
CA ASP A 101 -6.92 18.48 -1.98
C ASP A 101 -7.01 17.09 -1.31
N MET A 102 -8.15 16.41 -1.42
CA MET A 102 -8.39 15.09 -0.83
C MET A 102 -8.23 13.96 -1.84
N ILE A 103 -8.33 14.24 -3.15
CA ILE A 103 -8.32 13.23 -4.21
C ILE A 103 -7.05 12.35 -4.19
N VAL A 104 -5.91 12.91 -3.78
CA VAL A 104 -4.64 12.19 -3.68
C VAL A 104 -4.69 11.11 -2.59
N PHE A 105 -5.34 11.40 -1.45
CA PHE A 105 -5.52 10.41 -0.38
C PHE A 105 -6.50 9.31 -0.77
N VAL A 106 -7.58 9.71 -1.45
CA VAL A 106 -8.59 8.77 -1.94
C VAL A 106 -7.98 7.81 -2.94
N ASP A 107 -7.21 8.32 -3.90
CA ASP A 107 -6.50 7.50 -4.88
C ASP A 107 -5.44 6.60 -4.21
N PHE A 108 -4.66 7.14 -3.27
CA PHE A 108 -3.70 6.36 -2.49
C PHE A 108 -4.36 5.18 -1.75
N TRP A 109 -5.46 5.45 -1.04
CA TRP A 109 -6.20 4.43 -0.30
C TRP A 109 -6.87 3.41 -1.21
N GLY A 110 -7.49 3.87 -2.30
CA GLY A 110 -8.12 3.00 -3.30
C GLY A 110 -7.11 2.04 -3.92
N ARG A 111 -5.91 2.53 -4.23
CA ARG A 111 -4.82 1.69 -4.75
C ARG A 111 -4.37 0.64 -3.75
N ILE A 112 -4.10 1.02 -2.49
CA ILE A 112 -3.76 0.05 -1.43
C ILE A 112 -4.83 -1.03 -1.31
N THR A 113 -6.09 -0.64 -1.38
CA THR A 113 -7.26 -1.53 -1.30
C THR A 113 -7.26 -2.55 -2.45
N VAL A 114 -7.05 -2.10 -3.69
CA VAL A 114 -6.96 -2.97 -4.87
C VAL A 114 -5.75 -3.91 -4.79
N TYR A 115 -4.58 -3.43 -4.39
CA TYR A 115 -3.40 -4.31 -4.27
C TYR A 115 -3.54 -5.32 -3.12
N SER A 116 -4.29 -4.97 -2.08
CA SER A 116 -4.63 -5.91 -1.01
C SER A 116 -5.57 -7.01 -1.51
N LEU A 117 -6.53 -6.70 -2.38
CA LEU A 117 -7.34 -7.72 -3.07
C LEU A 117 -6.47 -8.65 -3.93
N TRP A 118 -5.55 -8.07 -4.71
CA TRP A 118 -4.58 -8.83 -5.50
C TRP A 118 -3.78 -9.81 -4.64
N PHE A 119 -3.37 -9.37 -3.45
CA PHE A 119 -2.71 -10.21 -2.47
C PHE A 119 -3.61 -11.37 -1.99
N MET A 120 -4.89 -11.13 -1.68
CA MET A 120 -5.82 -12.22 -1.31
C MET A 120 -5.98 -13.24 -2.43
N CYS A 121 -6.13 -12.78 -3.68
CA CYS A 121 -6.21 -13.64 -4.85
C CYS A 121 -4.94 -14.47 -5.03
N TYR A 122 -3.77 -13.85 -4.84
CA TYR A 122 -2.49 -14.55 -4.89
C TYR A 122 -2.36 -15.63 -3.81
N GLU A 123 -2.73 -15.33 -2.56
CA GLU A 123 -2.68 -16.30 -1.47
C GLU A 123 -3.64 -17.46 -1.68
N ALA A 124 -4.85 -17.18 -2.15
CA ALA A 124 -5.82 -18.22 -2.52
C ALA A 124 -5.25 -19.10 -3.66
N TYR A 125 -4.73 -18.49 -4.72
CA TYR A 125 -4.13 -19.19 -5.85
C TYR A 125 -2.94 -20.07 -5.43
N ARG A 126 -2.02 -19.54 -4.60
CA ARG A 126 -0.88 -20.30 -4.09
C ARG A 126 -1.32 -21.55 -3.32
N LYS A 127 -2.37 -21.43 -2.50
CA LYS A 127 -2.96 -22.56 -1.75
C LYS A 127 -3.54 -23.62 -2.70
N TYR A 128 -4.24 -23.20 -3.76
CA TYR A 128 -4.81 -24.11 -4.75
C TYR A 128 -3.76 -24.89 -5.56
N LEU A 129 -2.58 -24.31 -5.79
CA LEU A 129 -1.49 -24.95 -6.53
C LEU A 129 -0.66 -25.95 -5.70
N GLY A 130 -0.99 -26.20 -4.42
CA GLY A 130 -0.29 -27.19 -3.59
C GLY A 130 1.16 -26.85 -3.23
N ARG A 131 1.58 -25.59 -3.37
CA ARG A 131 2.86 -25.09 -2.84
C ARG A 131 2.66 -24.63 -1.39
N GLU A 132 2.53 -25.58 -0.47
CA GLU A 132 2.73 -25.33 0.95
C GLU A 132 4.17 -24.86 1.22
#